data_AF-A0A954LJK0-F1
#
_entry.id   AF-A0A954LJK0-F1
#
_cell.length_a   1.000
_cell.length_b   1.000
_cell.length_c   1.000
_cell.angle_alpha   90.00
_cell.angle_beta   90.00
_cell.angle_gamma   90.00
#
_symmetry.space_group_name_H-M   'P 1'
#
loop_
_entity.id
_entity.type
_entity.pdbx_description
1 polymer ?
#
loop_
_entity_poly.entity_id
_entity_poly.type
_entity_poly.pdbx_seq_one_letter_code
_entity_poly.pdbx_strand_id
1 'polypeptide(L)'
;HKFDPIPTRDYYRLYAAFAGTHMAERPVPFLSQENKTGFEEGKAHVRKMLDFAVSEKNKLIAKQEAAARDWFKSHERPYKNEQERKDLPDEQKPPRHVGLDHVGQGQLKVREQDEWIWTRRLERYEPMAQSVFNADSNVMPWNGARNLRIQRRPTNRPLENHILLGGALTALGDQVSPGVLSAISLAVDEAGDDPHLLTKAIEGRRLGLARWIADPENPLTTRSIVNRIWQSHFGRGLAANSNNFGAKGAKPTHPELLDYLAADFVEHGWKIKRLHRQIMLSDVYRRSTIPAETEPVALKDPNNDLLSHFRRHRLNAEEIRDSILSITGELVHQVGAVPIKPEILLEVALQPRMIQFSLAPAYQPSRTPEERNRRTIYAYHVRGQADPFTELYNQPNPNESCELRETAAVTPQVFSLLNSDLMMDRSIAFALRLESESDNLQKQIDRA
;
A
#
# COMPACT_ATOMS: atom_id res chain seq x y z
N HIS A 1 19.06 1.48 -10.75
CA HIS A 1 20.05 2.57 -10.70
C HIS A 1 19.60 3.59 -9.66
N LYS A 2 19.85 3.32 -8.37
CA LYS A 2 19.36 4.22 -7.30
C LYS A 2 20.34 5.37 -7.02
N PHE A 3 21.64 5.15 -7.26
CA PHE A 3 22.71 6.08 -6.87
C PHE A 3 23.68 6.43 -8.00
N ASP A 4 23.48 5.86 -9.19
CA ASP A 4 24.25 6.24 -10.37
C ASP A 4 23.78 7.62 -10.87
N PRO A 5 24.72 8.52 -11.22
CA PRO A 5 24.34 9.81 -11.76
C PRO A 5 23.66 9.60 -13.13
N ILE A 6 22.50 10.20 -13.32
CA ILE A 6 21.84 10.34 -14.61
C ILE A 6 21.90 11.81 -15.04
N PRO A 7 21.90 12.11 -16.35
CA PRO A 7 21.81 13.49 -16.82
C PRO A 7 20.61 14.19 -16.20
N THR A 8 20.80 15.43 -15.72
CA THR A 8 19.70 16.23 -15.14
C THR A 8 18.54 16.36 -16.12
N ARG A 9 18.83 16.53 -17.41
CA ARG A 9 17.83 16.57 -18.48
C ARG A 9 16.97 15.31 -18.47
N ASP A 10 17.57 14.12 -18.49
CA ASP A 10 16.85 12.83 -18.48
C ASP A 10 15.93 12.66 -17.27
N TYR A 11 16.38 13.08 -16.08
CA TYR A 11 15.54 13.08 -14.88
C TYR A 11 14.26 13.89 -15.10
N TYR A 12 14.39 15.14 -15.58
CA TYR A 12 13.23 16.00 -15.81
C TYR A 12 12.37 15.54 -17.00
N ARG A 13 12.96 14.84 -17.99
CA ARG A 13 12.21 14.20 -19.09
C ARG A 13 11.34 13.04 -18.60
N LEU A 14 11.88 12.19 -17.71
CA LEU A 14 11.09 11.15 -17.04
C LEU A 14 10.01 11.76 -16.15
N TYR A 15 10.34 12.80 -15.39
CA TYR A 15 9.38 13.53 -14.58
C TYR A 15 8.23 14.08 -15.45
N ALA A 16 8.55 14.66 -16.61
CA ALA A 16 7.58 15.18 -17.56
C ALA A 16 6.60 14.13 -18.11
N ALA A 17 6.96 12.83 -18.08
CA ALA A 17 6.05 11.74 -18.42
C ALA A 17 4.92 11.55 -17.38
N PHE A 18 5.17 11.93 -16.12
CA PHE A 18 4.19 11.91 -15.03
C PHE A 18 3.53 13.27 -14.79
N ALA A 19 4.08 14.35 -15.33
CA ALA A 19 3.49 15.67 -15.23
C ALA A 19 2.05 15.67 -15.81
N GLY A 20 1.10 16.21 -15.04
CA GLY A 20 -0.33 16.18 -15.37
C GLY A 20 -1.06 14.91 -14.88
N THR A 21 -0.39 14.07 -14.08
CA THR A 21 -1.02 12.91 -13.42
C THR A 21 -1.67 13.33 -12.11
N HIS A 22 -2.97 13.08 -11.99
CA HIS A 22 -3.77 13.38 -10.80
C HIS A 22 -4.34 12.11 -10.20
N MET A 23 -4.37 12.02 -8.88
CA MET A 23 -4.96 10.88 -8.16
C MET A 23 -6.48 10.85 -8.40
N ALA A 24 -7.04 9.66 -8.60
CA ALA A 24 -8.45 9.47 -8.82
C ALA A 24 -8.98 8.15 -8.28
N GLU A 25 -10.27 8.12 -8.01
CA GLU A 25 -11.06 6.92 -7.80
C GLU A 25 -11.84 6.63 -9.08
N ARG A 26 -11.77 5.38 -9.54
CA ARG A 26 -12.46 4.93 -10.74
C ARG A 26 -13.36 3.74 -10.42
N PRO A 27 -14.60 3.69 -10.97
CA PRO A 27 -15.39 2.48 -10.91
C PRO A 27 -14.68 1.40 -11.74
N VAL A 28 -14.39 0.26 -11.11
CA VAL A 28 -13.76 -0.91 -11.73
C VAL A 28 -14.57 -2.13 -11.31
N PRO A 29 -15.33 -2.75 -12.24
CA PRO A 29 -16.15 -3.91 -11.93
C PRO A 29 -15.34 -4.99 -11.22
N PHE A 30 -15.95 -5.62 -10.20
CA PHE A 30 -15.32 -6.75 -9.55
C PHE A 30 -15.09 -7.89 -10.54
N LEU A 31 -13.95 -8.55 -10.46
CA LEU A 31 -13.68 -9.76 -11.23
C LEU A 31 -14.60 -10.90 -10.77
N SER A 32 -14.85 -11.87 -11.64
CA SER A 32 -15.69 -13.04 -11.31
C SER A 32 -15.13 -13.87 -10.14
N GLN A 33 -13.81 -13.85 -9.95
CA GLN A 33 -13.09 -14.59 -8.90
C GLN A 33 -12.88 -13.74 -7.63
N GLU A 34 -13.27 -12.48 -7.62
CA GLU A 34 -13.06 -11.62 -6.46
C GLU A 34 -14.01 -11.96 -5.32
N ASN A 35 -13.43 -12.01 -4.13
CA ASN A 35 -14.13 -12.38 -2.93
C ASN A 35 -14.90 -11.18 -2.35
N LYS A 36 -16.22 -11.35 -2.23
CA LYS A 36 -17.17 -10.36 -1.69
C LYS A 36 -17.78 -10.80 -0.37
N THR A 37 -17.18 -11.79 0.31
CA THR A 37 -17.65 -12.29 1.60
C THR A 37 -17.70 -11.13 2.61
N GLY A 38 -18.79 -11.05 3.37
CA GLY A 38 -19.02 -10.00 4.38
C GLY A 38 -19.45 -8.65 3.81
N PHE A 39 -19.60 -8.50 2.49
CA PHE A 39 -19.97 -7.20 1.90
C PHE A 39 -21.40 -6.80 2.26
N GLU A 40 -22.36 -7.71 2.13
CA GLU A 40 -23.76 -7.39 2.44
C GLU A 40 -23.99 -7.11 3.93
N GLU A 41 -23.40 -7.91 4.83
CA GLU A 41 -23.46 -7.67 6.28
C GLU A 41 -22.80 -6.32 6.64
N GLY A 42 -21.61 -6.07 6.12
CA GLY A 42 -20.89 -4.82 6.32
C GLY A 42 -21.67 -3.60 5.79
N LYS A 43 -22.25 -3.72 4.60
CA LYS A 43 -23.08 -2.67 3.98
C LYS A 43 -24.35 -2.42 4.79
N ALA A 44 -25.00 -3.46 5.31
CA ALA A 44 -26.18 -3.32 6.17
C ALA A 44 -25.85 -2.59 7.47
N HIS A 45 -24.72 -2.93 8.12
CA HIS A 45 -24.25 -2.23 9.31
C HIS A 45 -23.96 -0.75 9.03
N VAL A 46 -23.18 -0.46 7.96
CA VAL A 46 -22.83 0.91 7.61
C VAL A 46 -24.06 1.73 7.23
N ARG A 47 -25.03 1.16 6.50
CA ARG A 47 -26.32 1.82 6.20
C ARG A 47 -27.06 2.18 7.47
N LYS A 48 -27.19 1.25 8.43
CA LYS A 48 -27.84 1.51 9.72
C LYS A 48 -27.19 2.69 10.47
N MET A 49 -25.86 2.77 10.45
CA MET A 49 -25.13 3.87 11.09
C MET A 49 -25.32 5.21 10.33
N LEU A 50 -25.35 5.16 9.00
CA LEU A 50 -25.64 6.33 8.16
C LEU A 50 -27.07 6.85 8.41
N ASP A 51 -28.07 5.97 8.38
CA ASP A 51 -29.48 6.32 8.59
C ASP A 51 -29.69 6.95 9.97
N PHE A 52 -29.04 6.39 11.00
CA PHE A 52 -29.03 6.98 12.34
C PHE A 52 -28.43 8.40 12.32
N ALA A 53 -27.23 8.57 11.76
CA ALA A 53 -26.56 9.87 11.71
C ALA A 53 -27.39 10.92 10.95
N VAL A 54 -27.95 10.56 9.80
CA VAL A 54 -28.82 11.42 8.97
C VAL A 54 -30.09 11.79 9.73
N SER A 55 -30.74 10.82 10.39
CA SER A 55 -31.96 11.08 11.16
C SER A 55 -31.73 12.07 12.32
N GLU A 56 -30.64 11.90 13.08
CA GLU A 56 -30.30 12.78 14.20
C GLU A 56 -29.88 14.17 13.72
N LYS A 57 -29.10 14.24 12.63
CA LYS A 57 -28.77 15.51 11.96
C LYS A 57 -30.04 16.25 11.55
N ASN A 58 -30.97 15.57 10.89
CA ASN A 58 -32.20 16.19 10.38
C ASN A 58 -33.11 16.71 11.50
N LYS A 59 -33.12 16.09 12.69
CA LYS A 59 -33.81 16.63 13.87
C LYS A 59 -33.23 17.98 14.30
N LEU A 60 -31.90 18.11 14.32
CA LEU A 60 -31.21 19.35 14.68
C LEU A 60 -31.42 20.44 13.62
N ILE A 61 -31.31 20.09 12.34
CA ILE A 61 -31.62 21.01 11.22
C ILE A 61 -33.07 21.46 11.28
N ALA A 62 -34.03 20.56 11.56
CA ALA A 62 -35.44 20.93 11.68
C ALA A 62 -35.67 21.93 12.84
N LYS A 63 -34.99 21.75 13.98
CA LYS A 63 -35.03 22.70 15.10
C LYS A 63 -34.45 24.07 14.70
N GLN A 64 -33.34 24.07 13.98
CA GLN A 64 -32.71 25.29 13.47
C GLN A 64 -33.60 26.01 12.45
N GLU A 65 -34.22 25.27 11.52
CA GLU A 65 -35.12 25.83 10.51
C GLU A 65 -36.43 26.34 11.10
N ALA A 66 -36.97 25.68 12.14
CA ALA A 66 -38.12 26.20 12.88
C ALA A 66 -37.79 27.54 13.53
N ALA A 67 -36.67 27.64 14.24
CA ALA A 67 -36.23 28.89 14.86
C ALA A 67 -35.87 29.97 13.83
N ALA A 68 -35.35 29.59 12.66
CA ALA A 68 -35.12 30.50 11.56
C ALA A 68 -36.43 31.07 10.98
N ARG A 69 -37.48 30.24 10.84
CA ARG A 69 -38.81 30.72 10.41
C ARG A 69 -39.38 31.73 11.39
N ASP A 70 -39.24 31.46 12.70
CA ASP A 70 -39.70 32.39 13.74
C ASP A 70 -38.92 33.71 13.68
N TRP A 71 -37.60 33.66 13.45
CA TRP A 71 -36.78 34.85 13.26
C TRP A 71 -37.18 35.66 12.03
N PHE A 72 -37.40 35.02 10.87
CA PHE A 72 -37.85 35.73 9.66
C PHE A 72 -39.23 36.36 9.86
N LYS A 73 -40.13 35.66 10.56
CA LYS A 73 -41.46 36.17 10.91
C LYS A 73 -41.39 37.39 11.84
N SER A 74 -40.52 37.37 12.84
CA SER A 74 -40.36 38.51 13.78
C SER A 74 -39.70 39.73 13.14
N HIS A 75 -39.02 39.57 12.01
CA HIS A 75 -38.38 40.65 11.25
C HIS A 75 -39.15 41.02 9.96
N GLU A 76 -40.38 40.53 9.80
CA GLU A 76 -41.27 40.80 8.66
C GLU A 76 -40.63 40.52 7.29
N ARG A 77 -39.84 39.45 7.21
CA ARG A 77 -39.10 39.06 6.00
C ARG A 77 -39.60 37.72 5.44
N PRO A 78 -39.53 37.50 4.12
CA PRO A 78 -39.85 36.20 3.53
C PRO A 78 -38.84 35.16 4.01
N TYR A 79 -39.34 33.99 4.41
CA TYR A 79 -38.49 32.87 4.81
C TYR A 79 -37.60 32.44 3.64
N LYS A 80 -36.32 32.24 3.94
CA LYS A 80 -35.32 31.64 3.05
C LYS A 80 -34.68 30.45 3.75
N ASN A 81 -34.52 29.36 3.02
CA ASN A 81 -33.87 28.16 3.55
C ASN A 81 -32.36 28.41 3.77
N GLU A 82 -31.67 27.46 4.42
CA GLU A 82 -30.25 27.59 4.74
C GLU A 82 -29.37 27.90 3.52
N GLN A 83 -29.61 27.22 2.39
CA GLN A 83 -28.82 27.39 1.18
C GLN A 83 -29.01 28.77 0.53
N GLU A 84 -30.24 29.30 0.56
CA GLU A 84 -30.58 30.62 0.01
C GLU A 84 -30.10 31.77 0.91
N ARG A 85 -30.02 31.55 2.23
CA ARG A 85 -29.65 32.61 3.18
C ARG A 85 -28.16 32.69 3.49
N LYS A 86 -27.37 31.66 3.18
CA LYS A 86 -25.95 31.58 3.58
C LYS A 86 -25.11 32.78 3.11
N ASP A 87 -25.39 33.28 1.90
CA ASP A 87 -24.66 34.36 1.24
C ASP A 87 -25.30 35.75 1.48
N LEU A 88 -26.39 35.83 2.26
CA LEU A 88 -26.99 37.10 2.63
C LEU A 88 -26.12 37.84 3.66
N PRO A 89 -26.20 39.17 3.72
CA PRO A 89 -25.60 39.95 4.81
C PRO A 89 -26.11 39.49 6.18
N ASP A 90 -25.28 39.62 7.20
CA ASP A 90 -25.58 39.12 8.56
C ASP A 90 -26.82 39.78 9.16
N GLU A 91 -27.18 41.01 8.78
CA GLU A 91 -28.42 41.65 9.22
C GLU A 91 -29.69 41.08 8.57
N GLN A 92 -29.53 40.34 7.47
CA GLN A 92 -30.64 39.80 6.67
C GLN A 92 -30.88 38.31 6.87
N LYS A 93 -30.14 37.68 7.78
CA LYS A 93 -30.26 36.25 8.10
C LYS A 93 -30.20 36.03 9.61
N PRO A 94 -30.85 34.97 10.12
CA PRO A 94 -30.69 34.58 11.51
C PRO A 94 -29.24 34.18 11.80
N PRO A 95 -28.81 34.21 13.07
CA PRO A 95 -27.53 33.65 13.48
C PRO A 95 -27.34 32.22 12.96
N ARG A 96 -26.09 31.86 12.60
CA ARG A 96 -25.78 30.58 11.94
C ARG A 96 -26.42 29.36 12.60
N HIS A 97 -26.43 29.29 13.94
CA HIS A 97 -26.97 28.16 14.71
C HIS A 97 -28.23 28.53 15.51
N VAL A 98 -29.09 29.38 14.94
CA VAL A 98 -30.36 29.80 15.57
C VAL A 98 -31.15 28.58 16.08
N GLY A 99 -31.70 28.66 17.29
CA GLY A 99 -32.45 27.56 17.92
C GLY A 99 -31.61 26.42 18.52
N LEU A 100 -30.27 26.45 18.38
CA LEU A 100 -29.35 25.47 18.96
C LEU A 100 -28.50 26.09 20.06
N ASP A 101 -28.46 25.43 21.21
CA ASP A 101 -27.51 25.71 22.28
C ASP A 101 -26.11 25.14 21.95
N HIS A 102 -25.12 25.39 22.80
CA HIS A 102 -23.75 24.91 22.58
C HIS A 102 -23.68 23.39 22.40
N VAL A 103 -24.51 22.62 23.13
CA VAL A 103 -24.59 21.17 23.00
C VAL A 103 -25.16 20.78 21.63
N GLY A 104 -26.28 21.38 21.22
CA GLY A 104 -26.88 21.13 19.91
C GLY A 104 -25.96 21.50 18.75
N GLN A 105 -25.17 22.56 18.88
CA GLN A 105 -24.14 22.95 17.91
C GLN A 105 -23.04 21.88 17.79
N GLY A 106 -22.53 21.41 18.93
CA GLY A 106 -21.54 20.32 18.97
C GLY A 106 -22.09 19.04 18.36
N GLN A 107 -23.33 18.66 18.69
CA GLN A 107 -23.99 17.49 18.13
C GLN A 107 -24.18 17.61 16.62
N LEU A 108 -24.66 18.76 16.11
CA LEU A 108 -24.86 18.96 14.68
C LEU A 108 -23.56 18.76 13.90
N LYS A 109 -22.47 19.38 14.37
CA LYS A 109 -21.13 19.21 13.78
C LYS A 109 -20.67 17.75 13.76
N VAL A 110 -20.91 17.01 14.85
CA VAL A 110 -20.59 15.58 14.91
C VAL A 110 -21.44 14.79 13.92
N ARG A 111 -22.74 15.05 13.81
CA ARG A 111 -23.64 14.31 12.90
C ARG A 111 -23.38 14.57 11.43
N GLU A 112 -23.04 15.81 11.06
CA GLU A 112 -22.58 16.14 9.71
C GLU A 112 -21.31 15.36 9.35
N GLN A 113 -20.37 15.28 10.29
CA GLN A 113 -19.14 14.52 10.12
C GLN A 113 -19.41 13.00 10.07
N ASP A 114 -20.31 12.48 10.90
CA ASP A 114 -20.74 11.08 10.89
C ASP A 114 -21.36 10.70 9.55
N GLU A 115 -22.33 11.47 9.04
CA GLU A 115 -22.96 11.24 7.74
C GLU A 115 -21.91 11.14 6.64
N TRP A 116 -20.94 12.05 6.61
CA TRP A 116 -19.85 12.01 5.66
C TRP A 116 -18.98 10.74 5.83
N ILE A 117 -18.58 10.39 7.06
CA ILE A 117 -17.77 9.20 7.34
C ILE A 117 -18.50 7.93 6.89
N TRP A 118 -19.78 7.79 7.24
CA TRP A 118 -20.56 6.59 6.94
C TRP A 118 -20.88 6.49 5.44
N THR A 119 -21.17 7.61 4.78
CA THR A 119 -21.29 7.66 3.31
C THR A 119 -20.00 7.16 2.67
N ARG A 120 -18.84 7.65 3.13
CA ARG A 120 -17.54 7.21 2.61
C ARG A 120 -17.22 5.75 2.94
N ARG A 121 -17.70 5.22 4.06
CA ARG A 121 -17.54 3.79 4.40
C ARG A 121 -18.36 2.87 3.51
N LEU A 122 -19.51 3.32 2.98
CA LEU A 122 -20.30 2.52 2.03
C LEU A 122 -19.51 2.21 0.75
N GLU A 123 -18.69 3.16 0.31
CA GLU A 123 -17.88 3.03 -0.90
C GLU A 123 -16.83 1.91 -0.80
N ARG A 124 -16.51 1.42 0.41
CA ARG A 124 -15.62 0.25 0.58
C ARG A 124 -16.21 -1.04 0.00
N TYR A 125 -17.52 -1.09 -0.20
CA TYR A 125 -18.23 -2.22 -0.78
C TYR A 125 -18.57 -2.01 -2.26
N GLU A 126 -18.13 -0.90 -2.85
CA GLU A 126 -18.34 -0.59 -4.26
C GLU A 126 -17.16 -1.09 -5.12
N PRO A 127 -17.43 -1.48 -6.38
CA PRO A 127 -16.41 -1.88 -7.34
C PRO A 127 -15.58 -0.66 -7.76
N MET A 128 -14.55 -0.32 -6.98
CA MET A 128 -13.75 0.89 -7.15
C MET A 128 -12.27 0.63 -6.93
N ALA A 129 -11.42 1.28 -7.74
CA ALA A 129 -9.97 1.26 -7.59
C ALA A 129 -9.41 2.66 -7.42
N GLN A 130 -8.40 2.78 -6.55
CA GLN A 130 -7.51 3.94 -6.55
C GLN A 130 -6.64 3.88 -7.81
N SER A 131 -6.64 4.99 -8.54
CA SER A 131 -6.01 5.12 -9.84
C SER A 131 -5.56 6.57 -10.03
N VAL A 132 -5.27 6.91 -11.27
CA VAL A 132 -4.80 8.22 -11.68
C VAL A 132 -5.40 8.60 -13.02
N PHE A 133 -5.59 9.88 -13.29
CA PHE A 133 -6.05 10.39 -14.57
C PHE A 133 -5.19 11.55 -15.04
N ASN A 134 -5.24 11.82 -16.34
CA ASN A 134 -4.48 12.87 -16.98
C ASN A 134 -5.31 14.16 -17.02
N ALA A 135 -4.73 15.30 -16.65
CA ALA A 135 -5.32 16.62 -16.84
C ALA A 135 -4.24 17.71 -16.91
N ASP A 136 -4.48 18.72 -17.76
CA ASP A 136 -3.54 19.83 -18.02
C ASP A 136 -3.33 20.76 -16.82
N SER A 137 -4.31 20.86 -15.93
CA SER A 137 -4.22 21.63 -14.70
C SER A 137 -4.71 20.84 -13.51
N ASN A 138 -4.18 21.18 -12.33
CA ASN A 138 -4.60 20.60 -11.07
C ASN A 138 -6.01 21.10 -10.74
N VAL A 139 -7.03 20.32 -11.10
CA VAL A 139 -8.41 20.61 -10.72
C VAL A 139 -8.67 20.24 -9.26
N MET A 140 -7.73 19.57 -8.57
CA MET A 140 -7.85 19.44 -7.12
C MET A 140 -7.58 20.81 -6.50
N PRO A 141 -8.59 21.48 -5.91
CA PRO A 141 -8.41 22.78 -5.29
C PRO A 141 -7.48 22.69 -4.06
N TRP A 142 -7.18 21.47 -3.60
CA TRP A 142 -6.49 21.22 -2.35
C TRP A 142 -5.93 19.79 -2.28
N ASN A 143 -4.68 19.63 -1.82
CA ASN A 143 -3.98 18.35 -1.64
C ASN A 143 -4.57 17.45 -0.53
N GLY A 144 -5.65 17.87 0.14
CA GLY A 144 -6.36 17.07 1.15
C GLY A 144 -7.75 16.61 0.71
N ALA A 145 -8.03 16.58 -0.60
CA ALA A 145 -9.32 16.17 -1.15
C ALA A 145 -9.85 14.89 -0.46
N ARG A 146 -10.98 15.04 0.23
CA ARG A 146 -11.61 14.00 1.05
C ARG A 146 -12.17 12.84 0.23
N ASN A 147 -12.37 13.04 -1.07
CA ASN A 147 -12.64 12.05 -2.09
C ASN A 147 -11.81 12.36 -3.35
N LEU A 148 -11.49 11.36 -4.15
CA LEU A 148 -10.64 11.52 -5.34
C LEU A 148 -11.50 11.43 -6.61
N ARG A 149 -12.66 12.10 -6.62
CA ARG A 149 -13.56 12.08 -7.78
C ARG A 149 -12.94 12.82 -8.96
N ILE A 150 -13.00 12.22 -10.14
CA ILE A 150 -12.48 12.82 -11.37
C ILE A 150 -13.30 14.07 -11.68
N GLN A 151 -12.66 15.24 -11.63
CA GLN A 151 -13.22 16.49 -12.09
C GLN A 151 -12.36 16.99 -13.26
N ARG A 152 -12.94 17.00 -14.46
CA ARG A 152 -12.27 17.57 -15.64
C ARG A 152 -12.73 19.02 -15.78
N ARG A 153 -11.82 19.96 -15.59
CA ARG A 153 -12.02 21.34 -16.05
C ARG A 153 -11.19 21.50 -17.32
N PRO A 154 -11.80 21.91 -18.44
CA PRO A 154 -11.02 22.24 -19.63
C PRO A 154 -10.11 23.42 -19.29
N THR A 155 -8.82 23.29 -19.56
CA THR A 155 -7.86 24.38 -19.45
C THR A 155 -7.07 24.52 -20.74
N ASN A 156 -7.01 25.74 -21.26
CA ASN A 156 -6.33 26.06 -22.52
C ASN A 156 -4.82 26.34 -22.34
N ARG A 157 -4.22 25.91 -21.21
CA ARG A 157 -2.79 26.11 -20.95
C ARG A 157 -2.06 24.79 -21.11
N PRO A 158 -1.13 24.66 -22.07
CA PRO A 158 -0.33 23.46 -22.22
C PRO A 158 0.57 23.28 -20.99
N LEU A 159 0.76 22.03 -20.57
CA LEU A 159 1.64 21.71 -19.46
C LEU A 159 3.10 21.77 -19.91
N GLU A 160 3.80 22.82 -19.49
CA GLU A 160 5.23 23.03 -19.76
C GLU A 160 6.07 22.47 -18.61
N ASN A 161 7.14 21.74 -18.94
CA ASN A 161 8.08 21.19 -17.97
C ASN A 161 9.45 21.83 -18.16
N HIS A 162 10.06 22.27 -17.07
CA HIS A 162 11.37 22.90 -17.07
C HIS A 162 12.31 22.18 -16.11
N ILE A 163 13.61 22.26 -16.39
CA ILE A 163 14.64 21.90 -15.43
C ILE A 163 14.63 22.93 -14.31
N LEU A 164 14.46 22.49 -13.06
CA LEU A 164 14.51 23.38 -11.90
C LEU A 164 15.96 23.53 -11.42
N LEU A 165 16.45 24.76 -11.38
CA LEU A 165 17.82 25.11 -11.03
C LEU A 165 17.95 25.45 -9.54
N GLY A 166 19.13 25.20 -8.95
CA GLY A 166 19.45 25.62 -7.58
C GLY A 166 18.54 25.07 -6.48
N GLY A 167 17.75 24.02 -6.76
CA GLY A 167 16.81 23.44 -5.80
C GLY A 167 15.54 24.27 -5.54
N ALA A 168 15.32 25.36 -6.28
CA ALA A 168 14.14 26.21 -6.14
C ALA A 168 13.06 25.86 -7.18
N LEU A 169 11.80 25.73 -6.73
CA LEU A 169 10.65 25.47 -7.62
C LEU A 169 10.36 26.60 -8.61
N THR A 170 10.88 27.81 -8.35
CA THR A 170 10.66 29.01 -9.16
C THR A 170 11.82 29.32 -10.11
N ALA A 171 12.98 28.68 -9.93
CA ALA A 171 14.15 28.90 -10.77
C ALA A 171 14.08 27.98 -12.00
N LEU A 172 13.35 28.45 -13.02
CA LEU A 172 13.16 27.70 -14.27
C LEU A 172 14.40 27.82 -15.16
N GLY A 173 14.93 26.69 -15.58
CA GLY A 173 15.92 26.56 -16.64
C GLY A 173 15.29 26.09 -17.96
N ASP A 174 16.05 25.32 -18.73
CA ASP A 174 15.63 24.84 -20.05
C ASP A 174 14.33 24.05 -20.00
N GLN A 175 13.48 24.27 -21.01
CA GLN A 175 12.27 23.47 -21.21
C GLN A 175 12.64 22.06 -21.67
N VAL A 176 11.93 21.06 -21.15
CA VAL A 176 12.11 19.65 -21.52
C VAL A 176 10.80 19.03 -22.01
N SER A 177 10.90 18.19 -23.03
CA SER A 177 9.79 17.33 -23.47
C SER A 177 9.83 15.99 -22.73
N PRO A 178 8.68 15.30 -22.55
CA PRO A 178 8.66 13.94 -22.02
C PRO A 178 9.64 13.03 -22.75
N GLY A 179 10.33 12.17 -22.01
CA GLY A 179 11.25 11.21 -22.60
C GLY A 179 11.78 10.20 -21.59
N VAL A 180 12.72 9.39 -22.03
CA VAL A 180 13.29 8.28 -21.28
C VAL A 180 14.79 8.50 -21.02
N LEU A 181 15.46 7.53 -20.38
CA LEU A 181 16.89 7.63 -20.09
C LEU A 181 17.73 7.43 -21.36
N SER A 182 18.68 8.34 -21.62
CA SER A 182 19.62 8.22 -22.74
C SER A 182 20.80 7.30 -22.44
N ALA A 183 21.09 7.06 -21.15
CA ALA A 183 22.27 6.34 -20.68
C ALA A 183 22.08 4.82 -20.55
N ILE A 184 21.02 4.25 -21.13
CA ILE A 184 20.77 2.81 -21.13
C ILE A 184 20.84 2.25 -22.55
N SER A 185 20.91 0.91 -22.68
CA SER A 185 21.05 0.23 -23.98
C SER A 185 19.89 0.50 -24.94
N LEU A 186 18.69 0.79 -24.43
CA LEU A 186 17.52 1.18 -25.21
C LEU A 186 17.42 2.72 -25.28
N ALA A 187 18.33 3.32 -26.05
CA ALA A 187 18.34 4.75 -26.33
C ALA A 187 17.20 5.11 -27.30
N VAL A 188 16.69 6.34 -27.18
CA VAL A 188 15.61 6.85 -28.01
C VAL A 188 16.14 7.99 -28.86
N ASP A 189 15.96 7.88 -30.17
CA ASP A 189 16.30 8.96 -31.10
C ASP A 189 15.16 9.98 -31.17
N GLU A 190 15.48 11.25 -30.88
CA GLU A 190 14.52 12.35 -30.94
C GLU A 190 14.31 12.88 -32.37
N ALA A 191 15.22 12.58 -33.30
CA ALA A 191 15.16 13.07 -34.68
C ALA A 191 14.34 12.16 -35.61
N GLY A 192 14.01 10.94 -35.15
CA GLY A 192 13.31 9.92 -35.93
C GLY A 192 11.91 9.59 -35.43
N ASP A 193 11.25 8.68 -36.15
CA ASP A 193 9.99 8.04 -35.73
C ASP A 193 10.31 6.85 -34.81
N ASP A 194 10.87 7.15 -33.63
CA ASP A 194 11.24 6.13 -32.65
C ASP A 194 9.99 5.66 -31.86
N PRO A 195 9.72 4.34 -31.78
CA PRO A 195 8.55 3.81 -31.08
C PRO A 195 8.51 4.13 -29.58
N HIS A 196 9.64 4.48 -28.97
CA HIS A 196 9.75 4.84 -27.57
C HIS A 196 9.79 6.35 -27.33
N LEU A 197 9.65 7.16 -28.39
CA LEU A 197 9.48 8.60 -28.26
C LEU A 197 8.16 8.90 -27.55
N LEU A 198 8.25 9.56 -26.38
CA LEU A 198 7.06 9.90 -25.61
C LEU A 198 6.33 11.08 -26.26
N THR A 199 5.01 10.95 -26.36
CA THR A 199 4.14 12.01 -26.90
C THR A 199 4.22 13.31 -26.08
N LYS A 200 4.14 14.44 -26.78
CA LYS A 200 4.00 15.77 -26.16
C LYS A 200 2.59 16.02 -25.63
N ALA A 201 1.56 15.30 -26.08
CA ALA A 201 0.23 15.35 -25.47
C ALA A 201 0.28 14.74 -24.07
N ILE A 202 -0.60 15.13 -23.14
CA ILE A 202 -0.63 14.54 -21.79
C ILE A 202 -1.11 13.08 -21.85
N GLU A 203 -2.10 12.82 -22.70
CA GLU A 203 -2.58 11.47 -22.94
C GLU A 203 -1.50 10.63 -23.63
N GLY A 204 -1.28 9.41 -23.14
CA GLY A 204 -0.33 8.45 -23.72
C GLY A 204 1.09 8.46 -23.15
N ARG A 205 1.55 9.54 -22.48
CA ARG A 205 2.94 9.63 -21.93
C ARG A 205 3.30 8.45 -21.02
N ARG A 206 2.46 8.17 -20.02
CA ARG A 206 2.67 7.09 -19.05
C ARG A 206 2.63 5.70 -19.69
N LEU A 207 1.77 5.52 -20.71
CA LEU A 207 1.71 4.26 -21.45
C LEU A 207 2.97 4.06 -22.31
N GLY A 208 3.45 5.10 -22.98
CA GLY A 208 4.72 5.06 -23.72
C GLY A 208 5.90 4.72 -22.80
N LEU A 209 5.99 5.38 -21.64
CA LEU A 209 7.02 5.08 -20.66
C LEU A 209 6.92 3.64 -20.14
N ALA A 210 5.71 3.15 -19.84
CA ALA A 210 5.51 1.77 -19.40
C ALA A 210 5.93 0.75 -20.47
N ARG A 211 5.67 1.03 -21.76
CA ARG A 211 6.12 0.19 -22.87
C ARG A 211 7.65 0.16 -22.98
N TRP A 212 8.32 1.31 -22.85
CA TRP A 212 9.79 1.37 -22.84
C TRP A 212 10.41 0.65 -21.63
N ILE A 213 9.80 0.73 -20.44
CA ILE A 213 10.26 -0.01 -19.27
C ILE A 213 10.13 -1.52 -19.50
N ALA A 214 8.99 -1.96 -20.04
CA ALA A 214 8.68 -3.37 -20.25
C ALA A 214 9.12 -3.91 -21.62
N ASP A 215 10.00 -3.19 -22.32
CA ASP A 215 10.48 -3.60 -23.62
C ASP A 215 11.42 -4.82 -23.49
N PRO A 216 11.29 -5.86 -24.32
CA PRO A 216 12.19 -7.02 -24.34
C PRO A 216 13.68 -6.66 -24.50
N GLU A 217 13.99 -5.60 -25.25
CA GLU A 217 15.35 -5.11 -25.49
C GLU A 217 15.87 -4.24 -24.33
N ASN A 218 15.08 -4.03 -23.28
CA ASN A 218 15.50 -3.35 -22.06
C ASN A 218 16.01 -4.37 -21.01
N PRO A 219 17.32 -4.67 -20.95
CA PRO A 219 17.88 -5.68 -20.07
C PRO A 219 17.78 -5.29 -18.59
N LEU A 220 17.68 -3.99 -18.28
CA LEU A 220 17.71 -3.50 -16.91
C LEU A 220 16.48 -3.96 -16.13
N THR A 221 15.29 -3.80 -16.72
CA THR A 221 14.02 -4.18 -16.10
C THR A 221 14.00 -5.67 -15.80
N THR A 222 14.37 -6.47 -16.80
CA THR A 222 14.39 -7.93 -16.72
C THR A 222 15.41 -8.45 -15.71
N ARG A 223 16.66 -7.97 -15.76
CA ARG A 223 17.70 -8.35 -14.78
C ARG A 223 17.29 -7.96 -13.36
N SER A 224 16.67 -6.78 -13.19
CA SER A 224 16.24 -6.30 -11.88
C SER A 224 15.14 -7.17 -11.27
N ILE A 225 14.09 -7.53 -12.03
CA ILE A 225 13.01 -8.37 -11.51
C ILE A 225 13.46 -9.81 -11.25
N VAL A 226 14.29 -10.38 -12.13
CA VAL A 226 14.86 -11.72 -11.95
C VAL A 226 15.73 -11.78 -10.70
N ASN A 227 16.60 -10.79 -10.48
CA ASN A 227 17.43 -10.75 -9.28
C ASN A 227 16.62 -10.60 -8.00
N ARG A 228 15.51 -9.85 -8.03
CA ARG A 228 14.60 -9.73 -6.89
C ARG A 228 13.91 -11.06 -6.58
N ILE A 229 13.44 -11.77 -7.61
CA ILE A 229 12.84 -13.10 -7.44
C ILE A 229 13.87 -14.09 -6.90
N TRP A 230 15.09 -14.06 -7.41
CA TRP A 230 16.21 -14.84 -6.88
C TRP A 230 16.48 -14.51 -5.41
N GLN A 231 16.58 -13.23 -5.06
CA GLN A 231 16.78 -12.76 -3.69
C GLN A 231 15.68 -13.26 -2.75
N SER A 232 14.41 -13.28 -3.17
CA SER A 232 13.32 -13.78 -2.35
C SER A 232 13.47 -15.27 -1.99
N HIS A 233 14.13 -16.07 -2.85
CA HIS A 233 14.34 -17.50 -2.62
C HIS A 233 15.63 -17.81 -1.84
N PHE A 234 16.70 -17.04 -2.06
CA PHE A 234 18.02 -17.31 -1.47
C PHE A 234 18.41 -16.32 -0.36
N GLY A 235 17.57 -15.33 -0.07
CA GLY A 235 17.84 -14.23 0.88
C GLY A 235 18.81 -13.15 0.35
N ARG A 236 19.60 -13.47 -0.68
CA ARG A 236 20.55 -12.55 -1.34
C ARG A 236 20.42 -12.65 -2.85
N GLY A 237 20.40 -11.51 -3.53
CA GLY A 237 20.42 -11.44 -4.99
C GLY A 237 21.75 -11.88 -5.58
N LEU A 238 21.76 -12.29 -6.85
CA LEU A 238 22.98 -12.52 -7.62
C LEU A 238 23.82 -11.24 -7.70
N ALA A 239 23.16 -10.11 -8.00
CA ALA A 239 23.67 -8.78 -7.69
C ALA A 239 23.23 -8.41 -6.26
N ALA A 240 24.20 -8.14 -5.39
CA ALA A 240 23.92 -7.94 -3.96
C ALA A 240 22.97 -6.75 -3.69
N ASN A 241 23.06 -5.69 -4.48
CA ASN A 241 22.29 -4.45 -4.30
C ASN A 241 21.10 -4.42 -5.27
N SER A 242 19.94 -4.93 -4.85
CA SER A 242 18.78 -5.07 -5.73
C SER A 242 18.17 -3.76 -6.24
N ASN A 243 18.39 -2.62 -5.57
CA ASN A 243 17.98 -1.32 -6.12
C ASN A 243 19.06 -0.66 -7.00
N ASN A 244 20.28 -1.18 -7.02
CA ASN A 244 21.41 -0.54 -7.69
C ASN A 244 22.14 -1.45 -8.68
N PHE A 245 21.59 -1.51 -9.90
CA PHE A 245 22.11 -2.29 -11.04
C PHE A 245 23.13 -1.56 -11.94
N GLY A 246 23.57 -0.35 -11.59
CA GLY A 246 24.50 0.39 -12.45
C GLY A 246 25.95 0.27 -12.02
N ALA A 247 26.78 1.17 -12.56
CA ALA A 247 28.22 1.12 -12.41
C ALA A 247 28.69 1.18 -10.95
N LYS A 248 27.95 1.88 -10.07
CA LYS A 248 28.21 1.93 -8.62
C LYS A 248 27.57 0.78 -7.84
N GLY A 249 26.86 -0.12 -8.51
CA GLY A 249 26.28 -1.32 -7.91
C GLY A 249 27.30 -2.42 -7.66
N ALA A 250 26.96 -3.36 -6.78
CA ALA A 250 27.72 -4.59 -6.66
C ALA A 250 27.58 -5.43 -7.93
N LYS A 251 28.69 -5.95 -8.45
CA LYS A 251 28.67 -6.84 -9.62
C LYS A 251 27.94 -8.16 -9.27
N PRO A 252 27.22 -8.77 -10.23
CA PRO A 252 26.64 -10.09 -10.03
C PRO A 252 27.72 -11.14 -9.72
N THR A 253 27.46 -12.05 -8.78
CA THR A 253 28.35 -13.19 -8.53
C THR A 253 28.40 -14.14 -9.73
N HIS A 254 27.26 -14.36 -10.38
CA HIS A 254 27.12 -15.20 -11.57
C HIS A 254 26.44 -14.40 -12.70
N PRO A 255 27.19 -13.61 -13.48
CA PRO A 255 26.63 -12.74 -14.52
C PRO A 255 25.94 -13.55 -15.63
N GLU A 256 26.55 -14.65 -16.09
CA GLU A 256 25.98 -15.50 -17.14
C GLU A 256 24.66 -16.15 -16.70
N LEU A 257 24.55 -16.56 -15.43
CA LEU A 257 23.31 -17.10 -14.87
C LEU A 257 22.20 -16.05 -14.82
N LEU A 258 22.53 -14.82 -14.40
CA LEU A 258 21.56 -13.73 -14.38
C LEU A 258 21.06 -13.41 -15.79
N ASP A 259 21.95 -13.38 -16.77
CA ASP A 259 21.62 -13.13 -18.17
C ASP A 259 20.79 -14.25 -18.78
N TYR A 260 21.13 -15.51 -18.49
CA TYR A 260 20.34 -16.68 -18.88
C TYR A 260 18.92 -16.62 -18.33
N LEU A 261 18.77 -16.39 -17.01
CA LEU A 261 17.46 -16.30 -16.37
C LEU A 261 16.65 -15.10 -16.88
N ALA A 262 17.31 -13.98 -17.21
CA ALA A 262 16.67 -12.81 -17.79
C ALA A 262 16.15 -13.09 -19.21
N ALA A 263 16.99 -13.63 -20.09
CA ALA A 263 16.60 -13.98 -21.45
C ALA A 263 15.45 -15.01 -21.45
N ASP A 264 15.59 -16.07 -20.66
CA ASP A 264 14.57 -17.11 -20.53
C ASP A 264 13.22 -16.56 -20.01
N PHE A 265 13.26 -15.63 -19.05
CA PHE A 265 12.05 -15.00 -18.52
C PHE A 265 11.28 -14.20 -19.58
N VAL A 266 12.00 -13.49 -20.46
CA VAL A 266 11.41 -12.73 -21.58
C VAL A 266 10.86 -13.69 -22.64
N GLU A 267 11.65 -14.68 -23.06
CA GLU A 267 11.28 -15.67 -24.09
C GLU A 267 9.99 -16.43 -23.74
N HIS A 268 9.79 -16.72 -22.45
CA HIS A 268 8.61 -17.44 -21.97
C HIS A 268 7.44 -16.53 -21.54
N GLY A 269 7.45 -15.27 -21.98
CA GLY A 269 6.32 -14.34 -21.83
C GLY A 269 6.16 -13.77 -20.42
N TRP A 270 7.26 -13.48 -19.72
CA TRP A 270 7.28 -12.76 -18.44
C TRP A 270 6.48 -13.45 -17.31
N LYS A 271 6.38 -14.79 -17.36
CA LYS A 271 5.59 -15.59 -16.41
C LYS A 271 6.35 -15.83 -15.11
N ILE A 272 6.09 -15.01 -14.09
CA ILE A 272 6.74 -15.10 -12.76
C ILE A 272 6.64 -16.51 -12.15
N LYS A 273 5.48 -17.18 -12.25
CA LYS A 273 5.30 -18.56 -11.73
C LYS A 273 6.26 -19.57 -12.38
N ARG A 274 6.57 -19.41 -13.66
CA ARG A 274 7.51 -20.30 -14.37
C ARG A 274 8.93 -20.09 -13.85
N LEU A 275 9.35 -18.83 -13.71
CA LEU A 275 10.67 -18.48 -13.16
C LEU A 275 10.84 -19.02 -11.73
N HIS A 276 9.84 -18.87 -10.85
CA HIS A 276 9.88 -19.49 -9.53
C HIS A 276 10.08 -21.01 -9.61
N ARG A 277 9.31 -21.69 -10.47
CA ARG A 277 9.42 -23.14 -10.66
C ARG A 277 10.81 -23.54 -11.13
N GLN A 278 11.38 -22.84 -12.10
CA GLN A 278 12.72 -23.11 -12.61
C GLN A 278 13.79 -22.96 -11.52
N ILE A 279 13.72 -21.90 -10.71
CA ILE A 279 14.63 -21.70 -9.59
C ILE A 279 14.47 -22.81 -8.56
N MET A 280 13.23 -23.13 -8.15
CA MET A 280 12.95 -24.14 -7.12
C MET A 280 13.30 -25.57 -7.54
N LEU A 281 13.27 -25.86 -8.85
CA LEU A 281 13.66 -27.16 -9.40
C LEU A 281 15.17 -27.25 -9.71
N SER A 282 15.93 -26.17 -9.55
CA SER A 282 17.37 -26.18 -9.77
C SER A 282 18.09 -27.04 -8.72
N ASP A 283 19.25 -27.58 -9.08
CA ASP A 283 20.09 -28.32 -8.13
C ASP A 283 20.56 -27.41 -6.99
N VAL A 284 20.83 -26.13 -7.30
CA VAL A 284 21.28 -25.14 -6.31
C VAL A 284 20.23 -24.91 -5.23
N TYR A 285 18.96 -24.78 -5.58
CA TYR A 285 17.87 -24.61 -4.60
C TYR A 285 17.65 -25.87 -3.76
N ARG A 286 17.88 -27.06 -4.33
CA ARG A 286 17.68 -28.35 -3.68
C ARG A 286 18.90 -28.85 -2.89
N ARG A 287 20.00 -28.08 -2.84
CA ARG A 287 21.19 -28.43 -2.05
C ARG A 287 20.86 -28.49 -0.56
N SER A 288 21.57 -29.36 0.16
CA SER A 288 21.49 -29.43 1.63
C SER A 288 21.93 -28.11 2.27
N THR A 289 21.43 -27.83 3.48
CA THR A 289 21.92 -26.72 4.31
C THR A 289 23.24 -27.06 5.02
N ILE A 290 23.59 -28.34 5.07
CA ILE A 290 24.84 -28.86 5.65
C ILE A 290 25.84 -29.01 4.49
N PRO A 291 26.99 -28.30 4.52
CA PRO A 291 28.06 -28.48 3.54
C PRO A 291 28.62 -29.91 3.57
N ALA A 292 28.97 -30.46 2.41
CA ALA A 292 29.59 -31.80 2.33
C ALA A 292 30.99 -31.85 2.94
N GLU A 293 31.77 -30.77 2.80
CA GLU A 293 33.14 -30.65 3.34
C GLU A 293 33.29 -29.28 4.03
N THR A 294 33.02 -29.22 5.33
CA THR A 294 32.91 -27.94 6.08
C THR A 294 34.21 -27.13 6.07
N GLU A 295 35.36 -27.74 6.32
CA GLU A 295 36.64 -27.01 6.41
C GLU A 295 37.14 -26.49 5.05
N PRO A 296 37.18 -27.28 3.97
CA PRO A 296 37.61 -26.79 2.65
C PRO A 296 36.67 -25.72 2.09
N VAL A 297 35.36 -25.86 2.30
CA VAL A 297 34.36 -24.86 1.85
C VAL A 297 34.54 -23.56 2.61
N ALA A 298 34.73 -23.61 3.93
CA ALA A 298 34.96 -22.42 4.75
C ALA A 298 36.24 -21.65 4.34
N LEU A 299 37.28 -22.36 3.87
CA LEU A 299 38.51 -21.75 3.38
C LEU A 299 38.38 -21.14 1.98
N LYS A 300 37.67 -21.81 1.06
CA LYS A 300 37.59 -21.40 -0.36
C LYS A 300 36.46 -20.40 -0.64
N ASP A 301 35.33 -20.54 0.04
CA ASP A 301 34.14 -19.71 -0.15
C ASP A 301 33.44 -19.43 1.20
N PRO A 302 34.06 -18.59 2.06
CA PRO A 302 33.53 -18.31 3.39
C PRO A 302 32.13 -17.65 3.37
N ASN A 303 31.81 -16.93 2.30
CA ASN A 303 30.52 -16.23 2.15
C ASN A 303 29.44 -17.07 1.47
N ASN A 304 29.79 -18.28 1.01
CA ASN A 304 28.95 -19.12 0.18
C ASN A 304 28.45 -18.41 -1.10
N ASP A 305 29.30 -17.58 -1.71
CA ASP A 305 29.00 -16.84 -2.94
C ASP A 305 28.83 -17.79 -4.15
N LEU A 306 29.46 -18.97 -4.13
CA LEU A 306 29.36 -20.02 -5.15
C LEU A 306 28.19 -20.98 -4.92
N LEU A 307 27.38 -20.76 -3.88
CA LEU A 307 26.15 -21.50 -3.59
C LEU A 307 26.41 -23.01 -3.43
N SER A 308 27.48 -23.35 -2.73
CA SER A 308 27.89 -24.73 -2.45
C SER A 308 26.85 -25.51 -1.65
N HIS A 309 26.10 -24.83 -0.78
CA HIS A 309 25.04 -25.35 0.07
C HIS A 309 23.91 -24.32 0.19
N PHE A 310 22.71 -24.74 0.61
CA PHE A 310 21.57 -23.83 0.78
C PHE A 310 21.75 -22.97 2.05
N ARG A 311 21.69 -21.65 1.89
CA ARG A 311 21.80 -20.71 3.01
C ARG A 311 20.47 -20.63 3.74
N ARG A 312 20.47 -21.01 5.03
CA ARG A 312 19.34 -20.74 5.92
C ARG A 312 19.13 -19.22 6.03
N HIS A 313 17.92 -18.77 5.75
CA HIS A 313 17.52 -17.40 6.00
C HIS A 313 16.40 -17.37 7.03
N ARG A 314 16.30 -16.26 7.74
CA ARG A 314 15.24 -16.04 8.71
C ARG A 314 13.93 -15.74 7.97
N LEU A 315 12.81 -16.14 8.56
CA LEU A 315 11.48 -15.77 8.11
C LEU A 315 11.23 -14.28 8.35
N ASN A 316 10.51 -13.66 7.42
CA ASN A 316 10.01 -12.30 7.53
C ASN A 316 8.91 -12.19 8.60
N ALA A 317 8.66 -10.98 9.11
CA ALA A 317 7.59 -10.73 10.09
C ALA A 317 6.24 -11.35 9.72
N GLU A 318 5.80 -11.16 8.46
CA GLU A 318 4.55 -11.69 7.94
C GLU A 318 4.58 -13.22 7.83
N GLU A 319 5.72 -13.80 7.44
CA GLU A 319 5.92 -15.24 7.33
C GLU A 319 5.93 -15.91 8.71
N ILE A 320 6.52 -15.27 9.73
CA ILE A 320 6.51 -15.76 11.11
C ILE A 320 5.06 -15.83 11.61
N ARG A 321 4.30 -14.73 11.49
CA ARG A 321 2.90 -14.69 11.92
C ARG A 321 2.05 -15.72 11.18
N ASP A 322 2.15 -15.77 9.85
CA ASP A 322 1.37 -16.71 9.03
C ASP A 322 1.76 -18.17 9.33
N SER A 323 3.05 -18.46 9.61
CA SER A 323 3.51 -19.79 9.99
C SER A 323 2.94 -20.23 11.34
N ILE A 324 2.92 -19.34 12.33
CA ILE A 324 2.33 -19.62 13.64
C ILE A 324 0.85 -20.00 13.49
N LEU A 325 0.09 -19.20 12.74
CA LEU A 325 -1.32 -19.49 12.46
C LEU A 325 -1.51 -20.79 11.65
N SER A 326 -0.59 -21.10 10.75
CA SER A 326 -0.64 -22.34 9.97
C SER A 326 -0.39 -23.57 10.84
N ILE A 327 0.52 -23.47 11.82
CA ILE A 327 0.86 -24.56 12.75
C ILE A 327 -0.28 -24.79 13.74
N THR A 328 -0.94 -23.74 14.22
CA THR A 328 -2.12 -23.87 15.10
C THR A 328 -3.38 -24.30 14.36
N GLY A 329 -3.39 -24.28 13.02
CA GLY A 329 -4.57 -24.61 12.21
C GLY A 329 -5.59 -23.47 12.12
N GLU A 330 -5.23 -22.27 12.59
CA GLU A 330 -6.11 -21.10 12.62
C GLU A 330 -6.01 -20.24 11.34
N LEU A 331 -5.02 -20.49 10.47
CA LEU A 331 -4.79 -19.68 9.28
C LEU A 331 -5.93 -19.80 8.27
N VAL A 332 -6.65 -18.70 8.06
CA VAL A 332 -7.71 -18.61 7.06
C VAL A 332 -7.14 -18.19 5.70
N HIS A 333 -7.15 -19.12 4.74
CA HIS A 333 -6.61 -18.95 3.38
C HIS A 333 -7.50 -18.15 2.41
N GLN A 334 -8.50 -17.45 2.93
CA GLN A 334 -9.41 -16.65 2.12
C GLN A 334 -8.67 -15.51 1.39
N VAL A 335 -8.81 -15.43 0.06
CA VAL A 335 -8.19 -14.41 -0.80
C VAL A 335 -9.13 -13.21 -0.95
N GLY A 336 -8.61 -11.98 -0.97
CA GLY A 336 -9.40 -10.75 -1.22
C GLY A 336 -10.29 -10.30 -0.05
N ALA A 337 -11.50 -9.79 -0.32
CA ALA A 337 -12.43 -9.21 0.65
C ALA A 337 -11.89 -7.99 1.43
N VAL A 338 -12.66 -7.52 2.42
CA VAL A 338 -12.30 -6.36 3.24
C VAL A 338 -11.03 -6.63 4.07
N PRO A 339 -10.17 -5.63 4.27
CA PRO A 339 -8.99 -5.75 5.14
C PRO A 339 -9.39 -6.15 6.56
N ILE A 340 -8.51 -6.91 7.21
CA ILE A 340 -8.73 -7.42 8.56
C ILE A 340 -7.83 -6.73 9.56
N LYS A 341 -8.23 -6.75 10.83
CA LYS A 341 -7.43 -6.20 11.92
C LYS A 341 -7.03 -7.34 12.86
N PRO A 342 -5.83 -7.93 12.69
CA PRO A 342 -5.28 -8.89 13.65
C PRO A 342 -5.31 -8.37 15.08
N GLU A 343 -5.30 -9.26 16.08
CA GLU A 343 -4.95 -8.85 17.44
C GLU A 343 -3.52 -8.31 17.50
N ILE A 344 -3.36 -7.19 18.19
CA ILE A 344 -2.07 -6.60 18.52
C ILE A 344 -2.03 -6.35 20.03
N LEU A 345 -0.85 -6.06 20.58
CA LEU A 345 -0.68 -5.77 22.00
C LEU A 345 -1.64 -4.68 22.48
N LEU A 346 -2.37 -4.95 23.55
CA LEU A 346 -3.48 -4.10 24.02
C LEU A 346 -3.03 -2.69 24.36
N GLU A 347 -1.83 -2.53 24.94
CA GLU A 347 -1.25 -1.23 25.26
C GLU A 347 -1.13 -0.33 24.03
N VAL A 348 -0.74 -0.90 22.89
CA VAL A 348 -0.59 -0.18 21.62
C VAL A 348 -1.94 0.01 20.93
N ALA A 349 -2.87 -0.96 21.08
CA ALA A 349 -4.21 -0.83 20.54
C ALA A 349 -5.02 0.29 21.21
N LEU A 350 -4.86 0.45 22.53
CA LEU A 350 -5.54 1.44 23.35
C LEU A 350 -4.85 2.80 23.39
N GLN A 351 -3.71 2.97 22.71
CA GLN A 351 -3.06 4.28 22.63
C GLN A 351 -4.06 5.34 22.16
N PRO A 352 -4.21 6.45 22.91
CA PRO A 352 -5.18 7.47 22.57
C PRO A 352 -4.75 8.15 21.27
N ARG A 353 -5.49 7.92 20.19
CA ARG A 353 -5.31 8.68 18.96
C ARG A 353 -6.21 9.90 19.02
N MET A 354 -5.63 11.08 18.85
CA MET A 354 -6.42 12.31 18.72
C MET A 354 -7.15 12.29 17.38
N ILE A 355 -8.41 11.84 17.40
CA ILE A 355 -9.32 11.95 16.27
C ILE A 355 -10.16 13.19 16.52
N GLN A 356 -9.67 14.33 16.02
CA GLN A 356 -10.35 15.62 16.00
C GLN A 356 -11.21 15.89 17.26
N PHE A 357 -10.54 16.15 18.39
CA PHE A 357 -11.14 16.47 19.70
C PHE A 357 -11.88 15.32 20.41
N SER A 358 -11.72 14.07 19.94
CA SER A 358 -12.18 12.86 20.62
C SER A 358 -11.03 11.88 20.89
N LEU A 359 -11.20 11.06 21.93
CA LEU A 359 -10.34 9.93 22.27
C LEU A 359 -11.05 8.65 21.85
N ALA A 360 -10.45 7.91 20.92
CA ALA A 360 -10.88 6.57 20.55
C ALA A 360 -9.67 5.64 20.60
N PRO A 361 -9.87 4.33 20.84
CA PRO A 361 -8.78 3.38 20.69
C PRO A 361 -8.21 3.50 19.28
N ALA A 362 -6.89 3.64 19.19
CA ALA A 362 -6.22 3.76 17.90
C ALA A 362 -6.50 2.53 17.02
N TYR A 363 -6.68 1.37 17.64
CA TYR A 363 -6.92 0.11 16.98
C TYR A 363 -7.94 -0.75 17.72
N GLN A 364 -8.80 -1.41 16.95
CA GLN A 364 -9.74 -2.41 17.45
C GLN A 364 -9.62 -3.64 16.56
N PRO A 365 -9.32 -4.83 17.11
CA PRO A 365 -9.19 -6.04 16.30
C PRO A 365 -10.54 -6.45 15.70
N SER A 366 -10.52 -7.22 14.60
CA SER A 366 -11.75 -7.76 14.00
C SER A 366 -12.51 -8.62 15.01
N ARG A 367 -13.84 -8.77 14.87
CA ARG A 367 -14.68 -9.35 15.94
C ARG A 367 -14.42 -10.84 16.17
N THR A 368 -14.21 -11.59 15.10
CA THR A 368 -14.11 -13.05 15.14
C THR A 368 -12.69 -13.55 14.83
N PRO A 369 -12.25 -14.68 15.40
CA PRO A 369 -10.96 -15.29 15.05
C PRO A 369 -10.80 -15.56 13.55
N GLU A 370 -11.86 -15.99 12.87
CA GLU A 370 -11.86 -16.27 11.43
C GLU A 370 -11.56 -15.02 10.59
N GLU A 371 -12.01 -13.85 11.06
CA GLU A 371 -11.63 -12.57 10.46
C GLU A 371 -10.19 -12.17 10.81
N ARG A 372 -9.76 -12.37 12.07
CA ARG A 372 -8.43 -11.92 12.54
C ARG A 372 -7.27 -12.77 12.04
N ASN A 373 -7.48 -14.07 11.88
CA ASN A 373 -6.44 -15.06 11.58
C ASN A 373 -6.26 -15.30 10.08
N ARG A 374 -6.45 -14.26 9.26
CA ARG A 374 -6.12 -14.30 7.83
C ARG A 374 -4.64 -14.00 7.59
N ARG A 375 -4.17 -14.35 6.40
CA ARG A 375 -2.81 -14.04 5.91
C ARG A 375 -2.48 -12.57 6.14
N THR A 376 -1.28 -12.31 6.63
CA THR A 376 -0.82 -10.98 7.05
C THR A 376 -0.86 -9.94 5.92
N ILE A 377 -0.79 -10.37 4.66
CA ILE A 377 -0.99 -9.49 3.48
C ILE A 377 -2.36 -8.78 3.46
N TYR A 378 -3.37 -9.31 4.14
CA TYR A 378 -4.70 -8.69 4.25
C TYR A 378 -4.88 -7.86 5.53
N ALA A 379 -3.84 -7.75 6.36
CA ALA A 379 -3.87 -6.93 7.55
C ALA A 379 -4.01 -5.44 7.19
N TYR A 380 -4.83 -4.73 7.95
CA TYR A 380 -5.08 -3.31 7.77
C TYR A 380 -3.93 -2.52 8.38
N HIS A 381 -3.13 -1.88 7.53
CA HIS A 381 -2.01 -1.06 7.95
C HIS A 381 -2.42 0.39 8.19
N VAL A 382 -2.06 0.92 9.36
CA VAL A 382 -2.34 2.30 9.76
C VAL A 382 -1.04 3.09 9.78
N ARG A 383 -0.95 4.15 8.97
CA ARG A 383 0.21 5.05 9.03
C ARG A 383 0.26 5.71 10.42
N GLY A 384 1.41 5.60 11.07
CA GLY A 384 1.66 6.12 12.42
C GLY A 384 1.27 5.18 13.56
N GLN A 385 0.80 3.96 13.27
CA GLN A 385 0.58 2.92 14.27
C GLN A 385 1.07 1.59 13.69
N ALA A 386 2.31 1.23 14.04
CA ALA A 386 2.88 -0.04 13.66
C ALA A 386 2.29 -1.17 14.52
N ASP A 387 2.24 -2.39 13.97
CA ASP A 387 1.98 -3.59 14.76
C ASP A 387 3.28 -3.95 15.50
N PRO A 388 3.27 -3.97 16.85
CA PRO A 388 4.48 -4.23 17.64
C PRO A 388 5.14 -5.56 17.32
N PHE A 389 4.34 -6.57 16.96
CA PHE A 389 4.88 -7.87 16.57
C PHE A 389 5.64 -7.73 15.26
N THR A 390 5.03 -7.19 14.21
CA THR A 390 5.69 -7.12 12.90
C THR A 390 6.89 -6.18 12.92
N GLU A 391 6.81 -5.06 13.65
CA GLU A 391 7.93 -4.14 13.87
C GLU A 391 9.11 -4.84 14.57
N LEU A 392 8.84 -5.57 15.65
CA LEU A 392 9.87 -6.32 16.38
C LEU A 392 10.59 -7.36 15.50
N TYR A 393 9.89 -7.96 14.52
CA TYR A 393 10.49 -8.86 13.53
C TYR A 393 10.98 -8.16 12.25
N ASN A 394 11.34 -6.87 12.37
CA ASN A 394 11.99 -6.06 11.34
C ASN A 394 11.12 -5.82 10.09
N GLN A 395 9.81 -5.59 10.25
CA GLN A 395 8.98 -5.11 9.16
C GLN A 395 9.50 -3.74 8.67
N PRO A 396 9.68 -3.53 7.35
CA PRO A 396 10.15 -2.26 6.81
C PRO A 396 9.22 -1.09 7.12
N ASN A 397 9.82 0.07 7.39
CA ASN A 397 9.08 1.32 7.56
C ASN A 397 8.38 1.71 6.24
N PRO A 398 7.07 2.03 6.25
CA PRO A 398 6.34 2.40 5.03
C PRO A 398 6.76 3.74 4.42
N ASN A 399 7.59 4.53 5.09
CA ASN A 399 8.08 5.81 4.58
C ASN A 399 9.33 5.68 3.69
N GLU A 400 9.99 4.52 3.67
CA GLU A 400 11.27 4.32 2.99
C GLU A 400 11.24 3.15 2.02
N SER A 401 12.10 3.20 1.00
CA SER A 401 12.27 2.09 0.06
C SER A 401 13.27 1.08 0.61
N CYS A 402 12.78 -0.13 0.88
CA CYS A 402 13.59 -1.27 1.33
C CYS A 402 13.98 -2.18 0.16
N GLU A 403 15.28 -2.38 -0.08
CA GLU A 403 15.79 -3.36 -1.07
C GLU A 403 15.98 -4.76 -0.51
N LEU A 404 16.50 -4.82 0.72
CA LEU A 404 16.78 -6.02 1.47
C LEU A 404 16.35 -5.75 2.90
N ARG A 405 15.58 -6.67 3.47
CA ARG A 405 15.09 -6.53 4.84
C ARG A 405 16.21 -6.85 5.83
N GLU A 406 16.31 -6.05 6.88
CA GLU A 406 17.28 -6.30 7.94
C GLU A 406 16.89 -7.54 8.73
N THR A 407 17.84 -8.44 8.95
CA THR A 407 17.63 -9.69 9.70
C THR A 407 18.42 -9.68 11.01
N ALA A 408 18.46 -8.56 11.71
CA ALA A 408 19.12 -8.45 13.00
C ALA A 408 18.37 -9.29 14.05
N ALA A 409 19.11 -10.14 14.76
CA ALA A 409 18.63 -10.87 15.92
C ALA A 409 18.82 -9.98 17.15
N VAL A 410 17.70 -9.51 17.71
CA VAL A 410 17.72 -8.72 18.95
C VAL A 410 17.09 -9.54 20.06
N THR A 411 17.67 -9.47 21.26
CA THR A 411 17.21 -10.23 22.43
C THR A 411 15.70 -10.12 22.68
N PRO A 412 15.03 -8.95 22.50
CA PRO A 412 13.59 -8.84 22.67
C PRO A 412 12.75 -9.75 21.76
N GLN A 413 13.24 -10.13 20.57
CA GLN A 413 12.53 -11.07 19.69
C GLN A 413 12.36 -12.44 20.36
N VAL A 414 13.40 -12.95 21.01
CA VAL A 414 13.35 -14.25 21.70
C VAL A 414 12.38 -14.18 22.89
N PHE A 415 12.46 -13.12 23.69
CA PHE A 415 11.55 -12.96 24.83
C PHE A 415 10.09 -12.78 24.40
N SER A 416 9.83 -12.14 23.26
CA SER A 416 8.49 -12.06 22.69
C SER A 416 7.96 -13.44 22.28
N LEU A 417 8.80 -14.30 21.70
CA LEU A 417 8.38 -15.67 21.37
C LEU A 417 8.11 -16.54 22.60
N LEU A 418 8.79 -16.28 23.72
CA LEU A 418 8.64 -17.07 24.94
C LEU A 418 7.51 -16.59 25.86
N ASN A 419 7.28 -15.27 25.93
CA ASN A 419 6.48 -14.67 27.00
C ASN A 419 5.29 -13.82 26.52
N SER A 420 5.10 -13.61 25.22
CA SER A 420 3.98 -12.77 24.76
C SER A 420 2.64 -13.48 24.89
N ASP A 421 1.60 -12.72 25.22
CA ASP A 421 0.21 -13.22 25.27
C ASP A 421 -0.18 -13.89 23.95
N LEU A 422 0.24 -13.31 22.81
CA LEU A 422 0.03 -13.89 21.50
C LEU A 422 0.62 -15.30 21.39
N MET A 423 1.85 -15.52 21.87
CA MET A 423 2.46 -16.85 21.80
C MET A 423 1.86 -17.81 22.81
N MET A 424 1.46 -17.33 23.99
CA MET A 424 0.74 -18.14 24.97
C MET A 424 -0.58 -18.66 24.38
N ASP A 425 -1.39 -17.77 23.80
CA ASP A 425 -2.65 -18.15 23.14
C ASP A 425 -2.41 -19.16 22.01
N ARG A 426 -1.36 -18.96 21.19
CA ARG A 426 -1.02 -19.87 20.09
C ARG A 426 -0.51 -21.22 20.59
N SER A 427 0.19 -21.26 21.72
CA SER A 427 0.62 -22.52 22.34
C SER A 427 -0.58 -23.35 22.83
N ILE A 428 -1.58 -22.70 23.42
CA ILE A 428 -2.83 -23.34 23.85
C ILE A 428 -3.61 -23.83 22.63
N ALA A 429 -3.74 -22.99 21.60
CA ALA A 429 -4.42 -23.38 20.35
C ALA A 429 -3.73 -24.58 19.68
N PHE A 430 -2.40 -24.64 19.70
CA PHE A 430 -1.66 -25.78 19.18
C PHE A 430 -1.89 -27.06 20.00
N ALA A 431 -1.87 -26.97 21.33
CA ALA A 431 -2.15 -28.10 22.20
C ALA A 431 -3.58 -28.65 21.97
N LEU A 432 -4.59 -27.78 21.92
CA LEU A 432 -5.98 -28.18 21.65
C LEU A 432 -6.14 -28.83 20.27
N ARG A 433 -5.41 -28.34 19.27
CA ARG A 433 -5.38 -28.98 17.95
C ARG A 433 -4.81 -30.40 18.04
N LEU A 434 -3.67 -30.60 18.70
CA LEU A 434 -3.04 -31.91 18.83
C LEU A 434 -3.93 -32.89 19.60
N GLU A 435 -4.59 -32.43 20.66
CA GLU A 435 -5.59 -33.22 21.41
C GLU A 435 -6.74 -33.68 20.52
N SER A 436 -7.20 -32.84 19.59
CA SER A 436 -8.23 -33.22 18.63
C SER A 436 -7.76 -34.20 17.55
N GLU A 437 -6.45 -34.24 17.24
CA GLU A 437 -5.86 -35.13 16.24
C GLU A 437 -5.58 -36.54 16.81
N SER A 438 -5.36 -36.68 18.12
CA SER A 438 -5.05 -37.96 18.77
C SER A 438 -5.29 -37.94 20.28
N ASP A 439 -5.94 -38.98 20.83
CA ASP A 439 -6.13 -39.16 22.29
C ASP A 439 -4.86 -39.63 23.04
N ASN A 440 -3.81 -40.02 22.31
CA ASN A 440 -2.55 -40.51 22.90
C ASN A 440 -1.49 -39.40 22.94
N LEU A 441 -1.03 -39.07 24.15
CA LEU A 441 -0.01 -38.04 24.40
C LEU A 441 1.31 -38.27 23.63
N GLN A 442 1.79 -39.51 23.53
CA GLN A 442 3.03 -39.80 22.79
C GLN A 442 2.87 -39.45 21.31
N LYS A 443 1.71 -39.80 20.72
CA LYS A 443 1.42 -39.44 19.32
C LYS A 443 1.24 -37.94 19.12
N GLN A 444 0.71 -37.23 20.12
CA GLN A 444 0.62 -35.76 20.09
C GLN A 444 2.03 -35.13 20.08
N ILE A 445 2.94 -35.64 20.92
CA ILE A 445 4.34 -35.17 20.99
C ILE A 445 5.08 -35.50 19.69
N ASP A 446 4.92 -36.70 19.13
CA ASP A 446 5.59 -37.08 17.87
C ASP A 446 5.05 -36.29 16.66
N ARG A 447 3.81 -35.77 16.75
CA ARG A 447 3.17 -34.96 15.72
C ARG A 447 3.63 -33.50 15.76
N ALA A 448 3.90 -32.98 16.96
CA ALA A 448 4.38 -31.63 17.22
C ALA A 448 5.81 -31.43 16.70
#